data_AF-K9W9Q6-F1
#
_entry.id   AF-K9W9Q6-F1
#
_cell.length_a   1.000
_cell.length_b   1.000
_cell.length_c   1.000
_cell.angle_alpha   90.00
_cell.angle_beta   90.00
_cell.angle_gamma   90.00
#
_symmetry.space_group_name_H-M   'P 1'
#
loop_
_entity.id
_entity.type
_entity.pdbx_description
1 polymer ?
#
loop_
_entity_poly.entity_id
_entity_poly.type
_entity_poly.pdbx_seq_one_letter_code
_entity_poly.pdbx_strand_id
1 'polypeptide(L)'
;MSRTLRVHPQYIQTVKSIWERKSDGSERVLAEELGLALPQIHLFLKGQFLTGLDFLEICQALNLNWREVAGLHLPDSSDSTLPVASTPKNSLPNSSLDTAVLNLNQAVDELVGVLCEMLRRLTRKVGDFIRADRTSIFLLDSQRNVLGSINAEDGQGGSLVIEVPLNRGIASLAATTSSVINIPFDVYNDPRSEESKKIDKITGYRTYTILAWPLFNKEQNLVAVVQLINKLRPNCDPGVELSRRIDINGFTEADESLFATFAPSILQVLERCQFCYQLTQQLREDTQLNKHKPDIIFQKAQLITELKQQEQQLRKILDRM
;
A
#
# COMPACT_ATOMS: atom_id res chain seq x y z
N MET A 1 8.25 17.82 0.32
CA MET A 1 8.49 18.09 1.74
C MET A 1 8.17 16.81 2.48
N SER A 2 9.19 16.15 3.03
CA SER A 2 9.07 14.88 3.74
C SER A 2 8.16 15.08 4.95
N ARG A 3 7.02 14.39 5.02
CA ARG A 3 6.18 14.43 6.23
C ARG A 3 7.00 13.84 7.37
N THR A 4 7.18 14.60 8.43
CA THR A 4 7.82 14.12 9.64
C THR A 4 6.77 13.51 10.57
N LEU A 5 7.08 12.37 11.14
CA LEU A 5 6.21 11.65 12.08
C LEU A 5 6.95 11.49 13.41
N ARG A 6 6.20 11.36 14.50
CA ARG A 6 6.75 11.11 15.84
C ARG A 6 5.88 10.11 16.57
N VAL A 7 6.47 9.40 17.52
CA VAL A 7 5.68 8.55 18.43
C VAL A 7 4.83 9.47 19.30
N HIS A 8 3.52 9.27 19.28
CA HIS A 8 2.59 10.02 20.11
C HIS A 8 2.91 9.75 21.59
N PRO A 9 2.89 10.77 22.48
CA PRO A 9 3.32 10.63 23.87
C PRO A 9 2.70 9.44 24.62
N GLN A 10 1.45 9.08 24.31
CA GLN A 10 0.75 7.96 24.93
C GLN A 10 1.34 6.58 24.59
N TYR A 11 2.06 6.46 23.47
CA TYR A 11 2.66 5.19 23.02
C TYR A 11 4.16 5.10 23.29
N ILE A 12 4.82 6.15 23.78
CA ILE A 12 6.28 6.15 24.03
C ILE A 12 6.68 5.03 24.98
N GLN A 13 5.92 4.79 26.05
CA GLN A 13 6.25 3.73 27.02
C GLN A 13 6.01 2.33 26.43
N THR A 14 4.91 2.14 25.69
CA THR A 14 4.60 0.88 25.01
C THR A 14 5.69 0.52 23.99
N VAL A 15 6.13 1.50 23.20
CA VAL A 15 7.21 1.35 22.23
C VAL A 15 8.52 0.94 22.93
N LYS A 16 8.87 1.59 24.05
CA LYS A 16 10.08 1.23 24.82
C LYS A 16 10.03 -0.18 25.38
N SER A 17 8.90 -0.61 25.94
CA SER A 17 8.78 -1.97 26.48
C SER A 17 8.83 -3.05 25.41
N ILE A 18 8.29 -2.79 24.21
CA ILE A 18 8.39 -3.71 23.07
C ILE A 18 9.82 -3.76 22.53
N TRP A 19 10.48 -2.60 22.50
CA TRP A 19 11.88 -2.47 22.11
C TRP A 19 12.83 -3.23 23.06
N GLU A 20 12.70 -3.04 24.37
CA GLU A 20 13.48 -3.74 25.40
C GLU A 20 13.38 -5.26 25.27
N ARG A 21 12.20 -5.78 24.88
CA ARG A 21 11.97 -7.23 24.69
C ARG A 21 12.56 -7.78 23.40
N LYS A 22 12.68 -6.96 22.35
CA LYS A 22 13.08 -7.42 21.01
C LYS A 22 14.58 -7.32 20.76
N SER A 23 15.23 -6.27 21.25
CA SER A 23 16.67 -6.01 20.98
C SER A 23 17.54 -5.98 22.25
N ASP A 24 17.06 -6.57 23.35
CA ASP A 24 17.70 -6.55 24.68
C ASP A 24 18.07 -5.12 25.14
N GLY A 25 17.31 -4.13 24.69
CA GLY A 25 17.54 -2.70 24.97
C GLY A 25 18.75 -2.07 24.25
N SER A 26 19.35 -2.73 23.25
CA SER A 26 20.49 -2.15 22.49
C SER A 26 20.02 -1.38 21.25
N GLU A 27 20.21 -0.06 21.24
CA GLU A 27 19.93 0.81 20.08
C GLU A 27 20.85 0.48 18.88
N ARG A 28 22.06 -0.05 19.14
CA ARG A 28 23.06 -0.37 18.11
C ARG A 28 22.67 -1.56 17.24
N VAL A 29 22.14 -2.60 17.86
CA VAL A 29 21.77 -3.84 17.17
C VAL A 29 20.66 -3.59 16.16
N LEU A 30 19.66 -2.79 16.54
CA LEU A 30 18.55 -2.44 15.65
C LEU A 30 18.95 -1.45 14.56
N ALA A 31 19.84 -0.49 14.87
CA ALA A 31 20.41 0.41 13.88
C ALA A 31 21.16 -0.37 12.77
N GLU A 32 21.93 -1.39 13.15
CA GLU A 32 22.61 -2.29 12.22
C GLU A 32 21.64 -3.17 11.42
N GLU A 33 20.61 -3.70 12.07
CA GLU A 33 19.58 -4.55 11.41
C GLU A 33 18.75 -3.77 10.38
N LEU A 34 18.47 -2.49 10.64
CA LEU A 34 17.66 -1.63 9.77
C LEU A 34 18.48 -0.76 8.81
N GLY A 35 19.81 -0.76 8.93
CA GLY A 35 20.67 0.15 8.16
C GLY A 35 20.43 1.63 8.49
N LEU A 36 19.89 1.94 9.67
CA LEU A 36 19.57 3.29 10.13
C LEU A 36 20.67 3.82 11.05
N ALA A 37 20.83 5.15 11.10
CA ALA A 37 21.77 5.79 12.00
C ALA A 37 21.25 5.76 13.44
N LEU A 38 22.15 5.51 14.42
CA LEU A 38 21.82 5.49 15.85
C LEU A 38 20.96 6.67 16.33
N PRO A 39 21.22 7.92 15.89
CA PRO A 39 20.40 9.06 16.26
C PRO A 39 18.92 8.91 15.87
N GLN A 40 18.60 8.25 14.76
CA GLN A 40 17.22 8.05 14.32
C GLN A 40 16.47 7.12 15.30
N ILE A 41 17.09 6.02 15.70
CA ILE A 41 16.52 5.10 16.71
C ILE A 41 16.27 5.84 18.03
N HIS A 42 17.24 6.64 18.50
CA HIS A 42 17.09 7.43 19.72
C HIS A 42 15.98 8.49 19.63
N LEU A 43 15.87 9.18 18.49
CA LEU A 43 14.79 10.14 18.23
C LEU A 43 13.42 9.46 18.31
N PHE A 44 13.32 8.23 17.79
CA PHE A 44 12.06 7.48 17.75
C PHE A 44 11.64 7.06 19.16
N LEU A 45 12.57 6.50 19.94
CA LEU A 45 12.32 6.09 21.33
C LEU A 45 11.99 7.27 22.27
N LYS A 46 12.42 8.48 21.92
CA LYS A 46 12.06 9.72 22.64
C LYS A 46 10.77 10.38 22.14
N GLY A 47 10.13 9.84 21.10
CA GLY A 47 8.95 10.44 20.48
C GLY A 47 9.24 11.81 19.84
N GLN A 48 10.46 11.99 19.34
CA GLN A 48 10.84 13.17 18.56
C GLN A 48 10.50 12.97 17.08
N PHE A 49 10.56 14.04 16.30
CA PHE A 49 10.21 14.02 14.88
C PHE A 49 11.30 13.31 14.06
N LEU A 50 10.88 12.32 13.29
CA LEU A 50 11.67 11.63 12.29
C LEU A 50 11.10 11.85 10.90
N THR A 51 11.88 11.54 9.88
CA THR A 51 11.31 11.39 8.54
C THR A 51 10.27 10.26 8.56
N GLY A 52 9.19 10.42 7.80
CA GLY A 52 8.13 9.40 7.76
C GLY A 52 8.63 8.02 7.32
N LEU A 53 9.68 7.96 6.49
CA LEU A 53 10.30 6.71 6.05
C LEU A 53 10.98 6.00 7.23
N ASP A 54 11.89 6.68 7.94
CA ASP A 54 12.57 6.11 9.11
C ASP A 54 11.55 5.67 10.17
N PHE A 55 10.49 6.47 10.38
CA PHE A 55 9.43 6.14 11.32
C PHE A 55 8.67 4.86 10.94
N LEU A 56 8.36 4.68 9.66
CA LEU A 56 7.66 3.50 9.15
C LEU A 56 8.54 2.25 9.25
N GLU A 57 9.82 2.36 8.87
CA GLU A 57 10.79 1.26 8.93
C GLU A 57 10.99 0.78 10.37
N ILE A 58 11.13 1.70 11.33
CA ILE A 58 11.24 1.35 12.75
C ILE A 58 9.95 0.72 13.27
N CYS A 59 8.77 1.24 12.89
CA CYS A 59 7.50 0.63 13.27
C CYS A 59 7.35 -0.79 12.69
N GLN A 60 7.69 -1.00 11.43
CA GLN A 60 7.63 -2.31 10.78
C GLN A 60 8.59 -3.29 11.44
N ALA A 61 9.82 -2.85 11.73
CA ALA A 61 10.81 -3.63 12.46
C ALA A 61 10.28 -4.05 13.82
N LEU A 62 9.63 -3.16 14.56
CA LEU A 62 9.09 -3.46 15.88
C LEU A 62 7.70 -4.14 15.84
N ASN A 63 7.20 -4.47 14.64
CA ASN A 63 5.86 -5.01 14.40
C ASN A 63 4.74 -4.15 15.01
N LEU A 64 4.92 -2.83 14.93
CA LEU A 64 4.02 -1.80 15.46
C LEU A 64 3.15 -1.23 14.34
N ASN A 65 1.91 -0.92 14.66
CA ASN A 65 1.05 -0.15 13.77
C ASN A 65 1.46 1.33 13.80
N TRP A 66 2.13 1.80 12.75
CA TRP A 66 2.65 3.16 12.67
C TRP A 66 1.57 4.25 12.78
N ARG A 67 0.32 3.99 12.33
CA ARG A 67 -0.76 4.99 12.38
C ARG A 67 -1.24 5.22 13.80
N GLU A 68 -1.33 4.13 14.56
CA GLU A 68 -1.66 4.16 15.98
C GLU A 68 -0.54 4.84 16.77
N VAL A 69 0.70 4.38 16.58
CA VAL A 69 1.88 4.92 17.26
C VAL A 69 2.10 6.40 16.95
N ALA A 70 1.77 6.86 15.74
CA ALA A 70 1.83 8.27 15.36
C ALA A 70 0.65 9.13 15.89
N GLY A 71 -0.33 8.52 16.57
CA GLY A 71 -1.49 9.22 17.11
C GLY A 71 -2.48 9.70 16.04
N LEU A 72 -2.44 9.12 14.84
CA LEU A 72 -3.31 9.52 13.72
C LEU A 72 -4.73 8.94 13.81
N HIS A 73 -5.08 8.32 14.95
CA HIS A 73 -6.39 7.72 15.22
C HIS A 73 -7.05 8.28 16.48
N LEU A 74 -6.70 9.50 16.89
CA LEU A 74 -7.36 10.20 17.98
C LEU A 74 -8.52 11.05 17.43
N PRO A 75 -9.76 10.84 17.91
CA PRO A 75 -10.83 11.83 17.71
C PRO A 75 -10.48 13.10 18.50
N ASP A 76 -10.75 14.27 17.91
CA ASP A 76 -10.68 15.54 18.63
C ASP A 76 -11.62 15.53 19.83
N SER A 77 -11.09 15.72 21.03
CA SER A 77 -11.71 16.59 22.04
C SER A 77 -10.81 16.77 23.26
N SER A 78 -10.52 18.04 23.52
CA SER A 78 -10.39 18.59 24.86
C SER A 78 -11.58 18.19 25.73
N ASP A 79 -11.36 17.50 26.85
CA ASP A 79 -11.81 18.03 28.14
C ASP A 79 -11.07 17.35 29.31
N SER A 80 -10.67 18.18 30.25
CA SER A 80 -9.97 17.80 31.47
C SER A 80 -10.97 17.72 32.62
N THR A 81 -11.04 16.59 33.33
CA THR A 81 -11.16 16.52 34.81
C THR A 81 -11.26 15.06 35.31
N LEU A 82 -10.43 14.72 36.30
CA LEU A 82 -10.55 13.60 37.25
C LEU A 82 -11.16 14.13 38.57
N PRO A 83 -11.49 13.32 39.60
CA PRO A 83 -11.74 11.86 39.70
C PRO A 83 -13.06 11.52 40.45
N VAL A 84 -13.41 10.23 40.63
CA VAL A 84 -13.86 9.57 41.91
C VAL A 84 -14.66 8.26 41.68
N ALA A 85 -14.13 7.19 42.28
CA ALA A 85 -14.72 6.00 42.93
C ALA A 85 -15.92 5.19 42.35
N SER A 86 -15.61 3.92 42.05
CA SER A 86 -16.29 2.65 42.40
C SER A 86 -17.83 2.51 42.30
N THR A 87 -18.26 1.61 41.41
CA THR A 87 -19.06 0.42 41.78
C THR A 87 -19.08 -0.60 40.63
N PRO A 88 -18.99 -1.91 40.90
CA PRO A 88 -18.99 -2.95 39.87
C PRO A 88 -20.44 -3.28 39.48
N LYS A 89 -20.79 -3.11 38.20
CA LYS A 89 -22.00 -3.72 37.64
C LYS A 89 -21.59 -4.81 36.65
N ASN A 90 -21.89 -6.05 37.08
CA ASN A 90 -21.89 -7.25 36.28
C ASN A 90 -22.61 -7.04 34.93
N SER A 91 -21.92 -7.33 33.84
CA SER A 91 -22.50 -7.89 32.63
C SER A 91 -21.58 -9.01 32.16
N LEU A 92 -22.08 -10.24 32.11
CA LEU A 92 -21.35 -11.40 31.60
C LEU A 92 -20.88 -11.13 30.15
N PRO A 93 -19.71 -11.66 29.72
CA PRO A 93 -19.22 -11.46 28.37
C PRO A 93 -20.02 -12.29 27.35
N ASN A 94 -20.43 -11.67 26.24
CA ASN A 94 -20.99 -12.33 25.04
C ASN A 94 -19.91 -13.12 24.27
N SER A 95 -19.26 -14.09 24.93
CA SER A 95 -18.06 -14.78 24.40
C SER A 95 -18.24 -15.42 23.02
N SER A 96 -19.44 -15.91 22.70
CA SER A 96 -19.73 -16.54 21.39
C SER A 96 -19.79 -15.55 20.22
N LEU A 97 -20.22 -14.31 20.47
CA LEU A 97 -20.44 -13.31 19.44
C LEU A 97 -19.15 -12.56 19.13
N ASP A 98 -18.38 -12.26 20.18
CA ASP A 98 -17.03 -11.69 20.07
C ASP A 98 -16.09 -12.64 19.32
N THR A 99 -16.20 -13.95 19.59
CA THR A 99 -15.45 -14.98 18.86
C THR A 99 -15.84 -15.02 17.37
N ALA A 100 -17.14 -14.87 17.04
CA ALA A 100 -17.59 -14.86 15.65
C ALA A 100 -17.06 -13.63 14.89
N VAL A 101 -17.02 -12.45 15.53
CA VAL A 101 -16.45 -11.23 14.95
C VAL A 101 -14.93 -11.36 14.74
N LEU A 102 -14.22 -11.96 15.70
CA LEU A 102 -12.78 -12.21 15.57
C LEU A 102 -12.46 -13.13 14.38
N ASN A 103 -13.18 -14.25 14.26
CA ASN A 103 -13.04 -15.19 13.14
C ASN A 103 -13.34 -14.51 11.79
N LEU A 104 -14.32 -13.62 11.76
CA LEU A 104 -14.69 -12.88 10.56
C LEU A 104 -13.58 -11.91 10.14
N ASN A 105 -13.02 -11.13 11.08
CA ASN A 105 -11.90 -10.25 10.81
C ASN A 105 -10.68 -11.02 10.29
N GLN A 106 -10.35 -12.16 10.93
CA GLN A 106 -9.26 -13.03 10.47
C GLN A 106 -9.50 -13.53 9.03
N ALA A 107 -10.74 -13.95 8.71
CA ALA A 107 -11.07 -14.41 7.37
C ALA A 107 -10.98 -13.31 6.30
N VAL A 108 -11.27 -12.05 6.66
CA VAL A 108 -11.05 -10.89 5.77
C VAL A 108 -9.55 -10.64 5.59
N ASP A 109 -8.76 -10.62 6.67
CA ASP A 109 -7.32 -10.36 6.60
C ASP A 109 -6.61 -11.41 5.74
N GLU A 110 -6.98 -12.68 5.88
CA GLU A 110 -6.50 -13.76 5.00
C GLU A 110 -6.84 -13.50 3.54
N LEU A 111 -8.09 -13.11 3.25
CA LEU A 111 -8.54 -12.83 1.88
C LEU A 111 -7.80 -11.64 1.28
N VAL A 112 -7.60 -10.55 2.04
CA VAL A 112 -6.82 -9.39 1.59
C VAL A 112 -5.38 -9.80 1.29
N GLY A 113 -4.77 -10.64 2.14
CA GLY A 113 -3.42 -11.16 1.90
C GLY A 113 -3.32 -11.91 0.56
N VAL A 114 -4.29 -12.78 0.27
CA VAL A 114 -4.35 -13.53 -1.00
C VAL A 114 -4.54 -12.59 -2.19
N LEU A 115 -5.46 -11.62 -2.10
CA LEU A 115 -5.71 -10.67 -3.19
C LEU A 115 -4.50 -9.79 -3.49
N CYS A 116 -3.78 -9.34 -2.46
CA CYS A 116 -2.54 -8.59 -2.62
C CYS A 116 -1.47 -9.41 -3.35
N GLU A 117 -1.34 -10.70 -3.04
CA GLU A 117 -0.40 -11.59 -3.72
C GLU A 117 -0.81 -11.84 -5.18
N MET A 118 -2.10 -12.01 -5.45
CA MET A 118 -2.62 -12.11 -6.82
C MET A 118 -2.30 -10.84 -7.62
N LEU A 119 -2.50 -9.67 -7.03
CA LEU A 119 -2.19 -8.39 -7.66
C LEU A 119 -0.69 -8.31 -7.99
N ARG A 120 0.19 -8.70 -7.08
CA ARG A 120 1.65 -8.74 -7.32
C ARG A 120 2.03 -9.64 -8.49
N ARG A 121 1.48 -10.87 -8.52
CA ARG A 121 1.72 -11.82 -9.62
C ARG A 121 1.24 -11.26 -10.95
N LEU A 122 0.06 -10.62 -10.98
CA LEU A 122 -0.48 -9.96 -12.16
C LEU A 122 0.42 -8.81 -12.63
N THR A 123 0.79 -7.91 -11.72
CA THR A 123 1.66 -6.76 -12.02
C THR A 123 2.97 -7.20 -12.66
N ARG A 124 3.63 -8.22 -12.08
CA ARG A 124 4.88 -8.76 -12.62
C ARG A 124 4.70 -9.37 -14.00
N LYS A 125 3.68 -10.21 -14.15
CA LYS A 125 3.37 -10.85 -15.43
C LYS A 125 3.12 -9.82 -16.52
N VAL A 126 2.34 -8.78 -16.23
CA VAL A 126 2.11 -7.68 -17.16
C VAL A 126 3.42 -6.98 -17.52
N GLY A 127 4.27 -6.70 -16.53
CA GLY A 127 5.61 -6.16 -16.72
C GLY A 127 6.46 -7.02 -17.66
N ASP A 128 6.46 -8.34 -17.48
CA ASP A 128 7.20 -9.29 -18.31
C ASP A 128 6.68 -9.33 -19.76
N PHE A 129 5.36 -9.42 -19.93
CA PHE A 129 4.71 -9.48 -21.25
C PHE A 129 4.93 -8.19 -22.05
N ILE A 130 4.83 -7.03 -21.40
CA ILE A 130 5.06 -5.72 -22.00
C ILE A 130 6.56 -5.36 -21.98
N ARG A 131 7.39 -6.15 -21.30
CA ARG A 131 8.84 -5.97 -21.15
C ARG A 131 9.20 -4.60 -20.56
N ALA A 132 8.51 -4.22 -19.50
CA ALA A 132 8.88 -3.09 -18.67
C ALA A 132 9.90 -3.55 -17.61
N ASP A 133 10.91 -2.74 -17.32
CA ASP A 133 11.87 -3.04 -16.24
C ASP A 133 11.18 -2.99 -14.87
N ARG A 134 10.20 -2.09 -14.69
CA ARG A 134 9.37 -2.03 -13.48
C ARG A 134 7.93 -1.68 -13.82
N THR A 135 7.02 -2.28 -13.07
CA THR A 135 5.59 -1.97 -13.11
C THR A 135 5.10 -1.61 -11.71
N SER A 136 4.32 -0.53 -11.59
CA SER A 136 3.78 -0.04 -10.32
C SER A 136 2.28 0.22 -10.45
N ILE A 137 1.52 -0.03 -9.38
CA ILE A 137 0.09 0.29 -9.30
C ILE A 137 -0.11 1.33 -8.21
N PHE A 138 -0.61 2.49 -8.60
CA PHE A 138 -0.93 3.60 -7.71
C PHE A 138 -2.43 3.65 -7.42
N LEU A 139 -2.79 3.66 -6.14
CA LEU A 139 -4.15 3.90 -5.69
C LEU A 139 -4.38 5.35 -5.33
N LEU A 140 -5.57 5.83 -5.65
CA LEU A 140 -6.05 7.13 -5.21
C LEU A 140 -6.43 7.10 -3.72
N ASP A 141 -5.72 7.88 -2.91
CA ASP A 141 -6.17 8.28 -1.58
C ASP A 141 -6.87 9.65 -1.69
N SER A 142 -8.21 9.62 -1.72
CA SER A 142 -9.04 10.82 -1.86
C SER A 142 -9.00 11.73 -0.63
N GLN A 143 -8.67 11.21 0.56
CA GLN A 143 -8.56 12.03 1.77
C GLN A 143 -7.27 12.84 1.76
N ARG A 144 -6.18 12.24 1.27
CA ARG A 144 -4.85 12.88 1.24
C ARG A 144 -4.52 13.54 -0.10
N ASN A 145 -5.35 13.35 -1.13
CA ASN A 145 -5.10 13.78 -2.51
C ASN A 145 -3.72 13.30 -3.03
N VAL A 146 -3.39 12.03 -2.77
CA VAL A 146 -2.15 11.39 -3.23
C VAL A 146 -2.43 10.07 -3.95
N LEU A 147 -1.54 9.70 -4.85
CA LEU A 147 -1.42 8.38 -5.44
C LEU A 147 -0.38 7.59 -4.65
N GLY A 148 -0.80 6.57 -3.90
CA GLY A 148 0.09 5.67 -3.15
C GLY A 148 0.30 4.36 -3.90
N SER A 149 1.55 3.96 -4.13
CA SER A 149 1.87 2.66 -4.75
C SER A 149 1.64 1.52 -3.76
N ILE A 150 0.89 0.49 -4.16
CA ILE A 150 0.74 -0.74 -3.36
C ILE A 150 1.96 -1.66 -3.54
N ASN A 151 2.52 -1.67 -4.75
CA ASN A 151 3.46 -2.70 -5.21
C ASN A 151 4.49 -2.09 -6.19
N ALA A 152 5.31 -1.11 -5.77
CA ALA A 152 6.44 -0.71 -6.63
C ALA A 152 7.55 -1.77 -6.49
N GLU A 153 7.91 -2.43 -7.59
CA GLU A 153 9.05 -3.34 -7.62
C GLU A 153 10.36 -2.55 -7.48
N ASP A 154 11.18 -2.88 -6.49
CA ASP A 154 12.48 -2.23 -6.25
C ASP A 154 13.62 -2.85 -7.09
N GLY A 155 13.34 -3.88 -7.88
CA GLY A 155 14.33 -4.63 -8.67
C GLY A 155 15.14 -5.67 -7.87
N GLN A 156 14.93 -5.79 -6.56
CA GLN A 156 15.56 -6.78 -5.66
C GLN A 156 14.53 -7.70 -4.98
N GLY A 157 13.25 -7.57 -5.32
CA GLY A 157 12.17 -8.39 -4.78
C GLY A 157 11.48 -7.79 -3.56
N GLY A 158 11.82 -6.56 -3.16
CA GLY A 158 11.10 -5.77 -2.17
C GLY A 158 9.98 -4.92 -2.79
N SER A 159 9.03 -4.51 -1.93
CA SER A 159 7.90 -3.66 -2.30
C SER A 159 8.10 -2.27 -1.69
N LEU A 160 8.37 -1.26 -2.53
CA LEU A 160 8.46 0.14 -2.08
C LEU A 160 7.09 0.81 -2.20
N VAL A 161 6.71 1.60 -1.18
CA VAL A 161 5.53 2.47 -1.24
C VAL A 161 5.97 3.84 -1.75
N ILE A 162 5.65 4.13 -3.02
CA ILE A 162 5.91 5.43 -3.64
C ILE A 162 4.63 6.28 -3.51
N GLU A 163 4.71 7.43 -2.84
CA GLU A 163 3.61 8.41 -2.82
C GLU A 163 3.88 9.53 -3.84
N VAL A 164 2.94 9.75 -4.76
CA VAL A 164 2.97 10.84 -5.75
C VAL A 164 1.79 11.78 -5.49
N PRO A 165 2.00 13.09 -5.30
CA PRO A 165 0.90 14.05 -5.16
C PRO A 165 0.00 14.09 -6.40
N LEU A 166 -1.32 14.16 -6.26
CA LEU A 166 -2.27 14.19 -7.41
C LEU A 166 -2.12 15.39 -8.34
N ASN A 167 -1.38 16.42 -7.93
CA ASN A 167 -1.12 17.60 -8.75
C ASN A 167 0.22 17.57 -9.49
N ARG A 168 1.02 16.49 -9.35
CA ARG A 168 2.38 16.42 -9.90
C ARG A 168 2.73 15.03 -10.39
N GLY A 169 3.55 14.98 -11.44
CA GLY A 169 4.03 13.73 -12.00
C GLY A 169 3.07 13.10 -13.00
N ILE A 170 3.60 12.11 -13.71
CA ILE A 170 2.94 11.55 -14.91
C ILE A 170 1.78 10.63 -14.56
N ALA A 171 1.90 9.86 -13.47
CA ALA A 171 0.79 9.05 -12.96
C ALA A 171 -0.41 9.92 -12.58
N SER A 172 -0.16 11.05 -11.90
CA SER A 172 -1.19 12.02 -11.54
C SER A 172 -1.78 12.73 -12.76
N LEU A 173 -0.97 13.01 -13.78
CA LEU A 173 -1.48 13.55 -15.04
C LEU A 173 -2.46 12.56 -15.69
N ALA A 174 -2.09 11.28 -15.80
CA ALA A 174 -2.96 10.25 -16.34
C ALA A 174 -4.28 10.11 -15.55
N ALA A 175 -4.20 10.18 -14.21
CA ALA A 175 -5.37 10.20 -13.33
C ALA A 175 -6.31 11.39 -13.58
N THR A 176 -5.76 12.59 -13.76
CA THR A 176 -6.54 13.84 -13.86
C THR A 176 -7.07 14.12 -15.25
N THR A 177 -6.38 13.69 -16.31
CA THR A 177 -6.82 13.83 -17.70
C THR A 177 -7.66 12.65 -18.19
N SER A 178 -7.81 11.61 -17.35
CA SER A 178 -8.47 10.36 -17.69
C SER A 178 -7.98 9.74 -19.01
N SER A 179 -6.69 9.90 -19.31
CA SER A 179 -6.10 9.50 -20.57
C SER A 179 -4.81 8.72 -20.34
N VAL A 180 -4.54 7.75 -21.22
CA VAL A 180 -3.26 7.05 -21.26
C VAL A 180 -2.16 8.05 -21.62
N ILE A 181 -1.08 8.05 -20.84
CA ILE A 181 0.09 8.91 -21.09
C ILE A 181 1.29 8.03 -21.41
N ASN A 182 1.72 8.08 -22.67
CA ASN A 182 2.93 7.41 -23.15
C ASN A 182 4.02 8.47 -23.40
N ILE A 183 5.15 8.36 -22.69
CA ILE A 183 6.31 9.24 -22.84
C ILE A 183 7.46 8.43 -23.44
N PRO A 184 7.87 8.75 -24.69
CA PRO A 184 8.94 8.04 -25.36
C PRO A 184 10.31 8.40 -24.75
N PHE A 185 11.34 7.74 -25.25
CA PHE A 185 12.71 8.08 -24.88
C PHE A 185 13.07 9.49 -25.39
N ASP A 186 13.66 10.38 -24.60
CA ASP A 186 14.01 10.26 -23.18
C ASP A 186 13.04 11.08 -22.32
N VAL A 187 12.45 10.46 -21.30
CA VAL A 187 11.55 11.09 -20.32
C VAL A 187 12.13 12.39 -19.75
N TYR A 188 13.44 12.49 -19.53
CA TYR A 188 14.03 13.72 -18.96
C TYR A 188 13.91 14.95 -19.87
N ASN A 189 13.67 14.75 -21.16
CA ASN A 189 13.43 15.84 -22.12
C ASN A 189 11.97 16.31 -22.10
N ASP A 190 11.06 15.53 -21.49
CA ASP A 190 9.66 15.91 -21.36
C ASP A 190 9.48 16.91 -20.19
N PRO A 191 8.82 18.06 -20.40
CA PRO A 191 8.61 19.05 -19.34
C PRO A 191 7.77 18.53 -18.16
N ARG A 192 7.01 17.45 -18.36
CA ARG A 192 6.17 16.81 -17.32
C ARG A 192 6.97 15.88 -16.40
N SER A 193 8.25 15.65 -16.68
CA SER A 193 9.11 14.67 -15.98
C SER A 193 9.80 15.18 -14.71
N GLU A 194 9.57 16.43 -14.30
CA GLU A 194 10.26 17.05 -13.17
C GLU A 194 10.11 16.28 -11.85
N GLU A 195 8.98 15.61 -11.64
CA GLU A 195 8.80 14.77 -10.44
C GLU A 195 9.56 13.45 -10.55
N SER A 196 9.59 12.82 -11.74
CA SER A 196 10.40 11.63 -12.01
C SER A 196 11.88 11.91 -11.77
N LYS A 197 12.41 13.05 -12.25
CA LYS A 197 13.80 13.47 -12.00
C LYS A 197 14.16 13.58 -10.52
N LYS A 198 13.22 14.01 -9.67
CA LYS A 198 13.44 14.12 -8.23
C LYS A 198 13.44 12.75 -7.57
N ILE A 199 12.48 11.89 -7.91
CA ILE A 199 12.37 10.53 -7.37
C ILE A 199 13.58 9.70 -7.80
N ASP A 200 14.01 9.83 -9.05
CA ASP A 200 15.20 9.16 -9.59
C ASP A 200 16.47 9.55 -8.82
N LYS A 201 16.63 10.84 -8.46
CA LYS A 201 17.75 11.31 -7.62
C LYS A 201 17.74 10.72 -6.22
N ILE A 202 16.56 10.51 -5.63
CA ILE A 202 16.41 9.96 -4.27
C ILE A 202 16.63 8.45 -4.27
N THR A 203 16.07 7.76 -5.27
CA THR A 203 16.08 6.29 -5.35
C THR A 203 17.33 5.73 -6.02
N GLY A 204 18.10 6.56 -6.73
CA GLY A 204 19.22 6.11 -7.56
C GLY A 204 18.78 5.37 -8.84
N TYR A 205 17.47 5.29 -9.10
CA TYR A 205 16.92 4.66 -10.30
C TYR A 205 16.73 5.70 -11.41
N ARG A 206 16.88 5.32 -12.68
CA ARG A 206 16.72 6.23 -13.83
C ARG A 206 15.54 5.81 -14.70
N THR A 207 14.62 6.73 -14.91
CA THR A 207 13.41 6.54 -15.70
C THR A 207 13.57 7.14 -17.10
N TYR A 208 13.71 6.30 -18.12
CA TYR A 208 13.96 6.65 -19.53
C TYR A 208 12.71 6.69 -20.40
N THR A 209 11.74 5.80 -20.17
CA THR A 209 10.45 5.74 -20.87
C THR A 209 9.32 5.46 -19.88
N ILE A 210 8.11 5.95 -20.13
CA ILE A 210 6.96 5.76 -19.23
C ILE A 210 5.69 5.45 -20.04
N LEU A 211 4.90 4.49 -19.57
CA LEU A 211 3.50 4.32 -19.95
C LEU A 211 2.65 4.36 -18.66
N ALA A 212 1.77 5.36 -18.54
CA ALA A 212 0.87 5.51 -17.40
C ALA A 212 -0.58 5.33 -17.86
N TRP A 213 -1.27 4.38 -17.23
CA TRP A 213 -2.59 3.91 -17.64
C TRP A 213 -3.61 4.07 -16.49
N PRO A 214 -4.60 4.96 -16.64
CA PRO A 214 -5.67 5.10 -15.66
C PRO A 214 -6.69 3.96 -15.78
N LEU A 215 -7.05 3.36 -14.65
CA LEU A 215 -8.05 2.30 -14.54
C LEU A 215 -9.33 2.84 -13.92
N PHE A 216 -10.45 2.62 -14.60
CA PHE A 216 -11.78 3.07 -14.20
C PHE A 216 -12.69 1.90 -13.91
N ASN A 217 -13.57 2.05 -12.91
CA ASN A 217 -14.65 1.11 -12.67
C ASN A 217 -15.81 1.32 -13.67
N LYS A 218 -16.87 0.51 -13.54
CA LYS A 218 -18.05 0.59 -14.41
C LYS A 218 -18.79 1.92 -14.32
N GLU A 219 -18.72 2.58 -13.17
CA GLU A 219 -19.30 3.89 -12.91
C GLU A 219 -18.40 5.06 -13.36
N GLN A 220 -17.30 4.78 -14.09
CA GLN A 220 -16.31 5.77 -14.56
C GLN A 220 -15.54 6.48 -13.43
N ASN A 221 -15.51 5.89 -12.24
CA ASN A 221 -14.65 6.37 -11.16
C ASN A 221 -13.23 5.82 -11.33
N LEU A 222 -12.23 6.68 -11.15
CA LEU A 222 -10.83 6.28 -11.15
C LEU A 222 -10.55 5.36 -9.95
N VAL A 223 -10.08 4.14 -10.23
CA VAL A 223 -9.70 3.16 -9.20
C VAL A 223 -8.19 3.21 -8.95
N ALA A 224 -7.40 3.27 -10.01
CA ALA A 224 -5.94 3.22 -9.92
C ALA A 224 -5.26 3.79 -11.17
N VAL A 225 -3.95 4.01 -11.09
CA VAL A 225 -3.08 4.23 -12.25
C VAL A 225 -2.00 3.17 -12.26
N VAL A 226 -1.88 2.44 -13.37
CA VAL A 226 -0.77 1.51 -13.57
C VAL A 226 0.33 2.22 -14.36
N GLN A 227 1.54 2.20 -13.84
CA GLN A 227 2.70 2.82 -14.47
C GLN A 227 3.73 1.76 -14.81
N LEU A 228 4.04 1.63 -16.10
CA LEU A 228 5.15 0.85 -16.61
C LEU A 228 6.29 1.81 -16.93
N ILE A 229 7.49 1.48 -16.48
CA ILE A 229 8.68 2.31 -16.74
C ILE A 229 9.76 1.47 -17.39
N ASN A 230 10.54 2.12 -18.26
CA ASN A 230 11.69 1.56 -18.94
C ASN A 230 11.37 0.33 -19.79
N LYS A 231 10.94 0.56 -21.04
CA LYS A 231 10.77 -0.49 -22.03
C LYS A 231 12.12 -1.16 -22.30
N LEU A 232 12.15 -2.49 -22.28
CA LEU A 232 13.35 -3.29 -22.48
C LEU A 232 13.40 -3.93 -23.88
N ARG A 233 14.60 -3.98 -24.46
CA ARG A 233 14.89 -4.65 -25.74
C ARG A 233 14.79 -6.16 -25.65
N PRO A 234 14.42 -6.87 -26.74
CA PRO A 234 14.42 -8.33 -26.79
C PRO A 234 15.75 -8.94 -26.36
N ASN A 235 15.68 -10.02 -25.58
CA ASN A 235 16.82 -10.87 -25.25
C ASN A 235 18.02 -10.12 -24.63
N CYS A 236 17.76 -9.13 -23.77
CA CYS A 236 18.81 -8.43 -23.05
C CYS A 236 19.21 -9.18 -21.76
N ASP A 237 20.52 -9.35 -21.55
CA ASP A 237 21.07 -9.95 -20.34
C ASP A 237 20.85 -9.03 -19.12
N PRO A 238 20.20 -9.50 -18.03
CA PRO A 238 20.00 -8.73 -16.80
C PRO A 238 21.29 -8.20 -16.16
N GLY A 239 22.44 -8.84 -16.41
CA GLY A 239 23.75 -8.40 -15.90
C GLY A 239 24.29 -7.12 -16.55
N VAL A 240 23.65 -6.64 -17.62
CA VAL A 240 24.04 -5.43 -18.34
C VAL A 240 23.36 -4.20 -17.74
N GLU A 241 24.09 -3.08 -17.69
CA GLU A 241 23.58 -1.78 -17.24
C GLU A 241 22.23 -1.43 -17.90
N LEU A 242 21.29 -0.93 -17.09
CA LEU A 242 19.93 -0.61 -17.51
C LEU A 242 19.88 0.25 -18.78
N SER A 243 20.74 1.28 -18.87
CA SER A 243 20.81 2.19 -20.02
C SER A 243 21.00 1.47 -21.37
N ARG A 244 21.70 0.33 -21.38
CA ARG A 244 21.93 -0.49 -22.58
C ARG A 244 20.80 -1.48 -22.87
N ARG A 245 19.97 -1.78 -21.87
CA ARG A 245 18.80 -2.67 -22.00
C ARG A 245 17.56 -1.93 -22.50
N ILE A 246 17.52 -0.59 -22.40
CA ILE A 246 16.38 0.23 -22.83
C ILE A 246 16.15 0.15 -24.35
N ASP A 247 14.89 -0.07 -24.73
CA ASP A 247 14.41 0.16 -26.09
C ASP A 247 14.09 1.65 -26.26
N ILE A 248 14.87 2.31 -27.12
CA ILE A 248 14.75 3.76 -27.37
C ILE A 248 13.45 4.12 -28.09
N ASN A 249 12.75 3.15 -28.69
CA ASN A 249 11.44 3.40 -29.30
C ASN A 249 10.33 3.49 -28.24
N GLY A 250 10.60 3.10 -26.99
CA GLY A 250 9.63 3.16 -25.89
C GLY A 250 8.47 2.17 -26.04
N PHE A 251 7.38 2.46 -25.34
CA PHE A 251 6.16 1.64 -25.38
C PHE A 251 5.37 1.93 -26.65
N THR A 252 4.82 0.88 -27.26
CA THR A 252 4.11 0.94 -28.54
C THR A 252 2.59 0.80 -28.37
N GLU A 253 1.81 1.12 -29.40
CA GLU A 253 0.35 0.88 -29.40
C GLU A 253 0.00 -0.61 -29.23
N ALA A 254 0.90 -1.52 -29.65
CA ALA A 254 0.74 -2.95 -29.41
C ALA A 254 0.88 -3.30 -27.93
N ASP A 255 1.78 -2.61 -27.21
CA ASP A 255 1.92 -2.75 -25.75
C ASP A 255 0.68 -2.23 -25.02
N GLU A 256 0.14 -1.11 -25.50
CA GLU A 256 -1.11 -0.53 -24.99
C GLU A 256 -2.30 -1.49 -25.19
N SER A 257 -2.41 -2.06 -26.38
CA SER A 257 -3.43 -3.06 -26.70
C SER A 257 -3.27 -4.32 -25.86
N LEU A 258 -2.03 -4.77 -25.63
CA LEU A 258 -1.73 -5.91 -24.77
C LEU A 258 -2.12 -5.61 -23.32
N PHE A 259 -1.73 -4.45 -22.78
CA PHE A 259 -2.11 -4.02 -21.43
C PHE A 259 -3.62 -3.99 -21.24
N ALA A 260 -4.37 -3.50 -22.23
CA ALA A 260 -5.82 -3.44 -22.19
C ALA A 260 -6.46 -4.83 -21.95
N THR A 261 -5.81 -5.92 -22.36
CA THR A 261 -6.29 -7.30 -22.06
C THR A 261 -6.15 -7.69 -20.59
N PHE A 262 -5.21 -7.11 -19.85
CA PHE A 262 -4.96 -7.38 -18.43
C PHE A 262 -5.71 -6.42 -17.51
N ALA A 263 -6.03 -5.21 -17.98
CA ALA A 263 -6.68 -4.17 -17.19
C ALA A 263 -7.95 -4.64 -16.45
N PRO A 264 -8.87 -5.43 -17.05
CA PRO A 264 -10.05 -5.93 -16.35
C PRO A 264 -9.72 -6.85 -15.17
N SER A 265 -8.68 -7.67 -15.29
CA SER A 265 -8.25 -8.60 -14.24
C SER A 265 -7.62 -7.85 -13.06
N ILE A 266 -6.79 -6.83 -13.35
CA ILE A 266 -6.21 -5.95 -12.32
C ILE A 266 -7.34 -5.22 -11.59
N LEU A 267 -8.28 -4.64 -12.33
CA LEU A 267 -9.41 -3.90 -11.77
C LEU A 267 -10.26 -4.78 -10.84
N GLN A 268 -10.58 -6.00 -11.24
CA GLN A 268 -11.35 -6.94 -10.40
C GLN A 268 -10.66 -7.24 -9.07
N VAL A 269 -9.34 -7.43 -9.06
CA VAL A 269 -8.59 -7.67 -7.82
C VAL A 269 -8.63 -6.42 -6.94
N LEU A 270 -8.44 -5.24 -7.52
CA LEU A 270 -8.48 -3.96 -6.79
C LEU A 270 -9.86 -3.67 -6.19
N GLU A 271 -10.93 -3.85 -6.95
CA GLU A 271 -12.31 -3.68 -6.47
C GLU A 271 -12.62 -4.64 -5.31
N ARG A 272 -12.13 -5.88 -5.38
CA ARG A 272 -12.26 -6.85 -4.28
C ARG A 272 -11.48 -6.43 -3.04
N CYS A 273 -10.27 -5.91 -3.20
CA CYS A 273 -9.51 -5.35 -2.07
C CYS A 273 -10.25 -4.18 -1.40
N GLN A 274 -10.81 -3.27 -2.20
CA GLN A 274 -11.60 -2.14 -1.71
C GLN A 274 -12.85 -2.62 -0.97
N PHE A 275 -13.54 -3.62 -1.52
CA PHE A 275 -14.72 -4.21 -0.90
C PHE A 275 -14.39 -4.87 0.45
N CYS A 276 -13.31 -5.65 0.52
CA CYS A 276 -12.84 -6.25 1.78
C CYS A 276 -12.52 -5.16 2.83
N TYR A 277 -11.87 -4.08 2.40
CA TYR A 277 -11.58 -2.95 3.28
C TYR A 277 -12.86 -2.28 3.83
N GLN A 278 -13.85 -2.03 2.97
CA GLN A 278 -15.15 -1.48 3.37
C GLN A 278 -15.87 -2.40 4.36
N LEU A 279 -15.84 -3.71 4.12
CA LEU A 279 -16.44 -4.70 5.00
C LEU A 279 -15.78 -4.68 6.40
N THR A 280 -14.45 -4.61 6.47
CA THR A 280 -13.72 -4.48 7.74
C THR A 280 -14.06 -3.20 8.48
N GLN A 281 -14.22 -2.07 7.78
CA GLN A 281 -14.62 -0.82 8.42
C GLN A 281 -16.03 -0.90 9.01
N GLN A 282 -16.99 -1.41 8.25
CA GLN A 282 -18.36 -1.61 8.75
C GLN A 282 -18.41 -2.57 9.94
N LEU A 283 -17.57 -3.62 9.94
CA LEU A 283 -17.47 -4.54 11.07
C LEU A 283 -16.95 -3.83 12.34
N ARG A 284 -15.97 -2.94 12.19
CA ARG A 284 -15.44 -2.15 13.31
C ARG A 284 -16.48 -1.18 13.86
N GLU A 285 -17.19 -0.47 12.98
CA GLU A 285 -18.27 0.45 13.37
C GLU A 285 -19.40 -0.28 14.10
N ASP A 286 -19.87 -1.42 13.57
CA ASP A 286 -20.93 -2.22 14.19
C ASP A 286 -20.52 -2.78 15.56
N THR A 287 -19.24 -3.13 15.72
CA THR A 287 -18.65 -3.59 16.99
C THR A 287 -18.58 -2.46 18.01
N GLN A 288 -18.17 -1.25 17.61
CA GLN A 288 -18.11 -0.08 18.49
C GLN A 288 -19.50 0.40 18.92
N LEU A 289 -20.51 0.26 18.06
CA LEU A 289 -21.90 0.64 18.34
C LEU A 289 -22.69 -0.43 19.12
N ASN A 290 -22.07 -1.55 19.49
CA ASN A 290 -22.70 -2.68 20.20
C ASN A 290 -24.00 -3.17 19.51
N LYS A 291 -24.05 -3.06 18.18
CA LYS A 291 -25.21 -3.41 17.33
C LYS A 291 -25.15 -4.86 16.86
N HIS A 292 -24.67 -5.77 17.70
CA HIS A 292 -24.51 -7.17 17.29
C HIS A 292 -25.87 -7.87 17.12
N LYS A 293 -26.42 -7.82 15.90
CA LYS A 293 -27.50 -8.72 15.49
C LYS A 293 -26.88 -9.95 14.82
N PRO A 294 -27.20 -11.18 15.28
CA PRO A 294 -26.70 -12.42 14.71
C PRO A 294 -26.89 -12.49 13.18
N ASP A 295 -28.02 -11.97 12.69
CA ASP A 295 -28.36 -11.94 11.27
C ASP A 295 -27.34 -11.16 10.41
N ILE A 296 -26.81 -10.04 10.91
CA ILE A 296 -25.85 -9.20 10.19
C ILE A 296 -24.49 -9.92 10.10
N ILE A 297 -24.06 -10.55 11.19
CA ILE A 297 -22.81 -11.31 11.23
C ILE A 297 -22.90 -12.51 10.28
N PHE A 298 -24.04 -13.19 10.25
CA PHE A 298 -24.29 -14.31 9.34
C PHE A 298 -24.28 -13.88 7.87
N GLN A 299 -24.96 -12.78 7.53
CA GLN A 299 -24.94 -12.21 6.16
C GLN A 299 -23.52 -11.85 5.71
N LYS A 300 -22.74 -11.21 6.58
CA LYS A 300 -21.34 -10.84 6.27
C LYS A 300 -20.44 -12.07 6.12
N ALA A 301 -20.62 -13.11 6.95
CA ALA A 301 -19.88 -14.37 6.82
C ALA A 301 -20.17 -15.11 5.50
N GLN A 302 -21.44 -15.09 5.06
CA GLN A 302 -21.83 -15.65 3.77
C GLN A 302 -21.16 -14.90 2.61
N LEU A 303 -21.12 -13.56 2.68
CA LEU A 303 -20.49 -12.72 1.67
C LEU A 303 -18.98 -12.97 1.54
N ILE A 304 -18.26 -13.13 2.66
CA ILE A 304 -16.84 -13.52 2.64
C ILE A 304 -16.65 -14.88 1.99
N THR A 305 -17.55 -15.83 2.27
CA THR A 305 -17.48 -17.17 1.69
C THR A 305 -17.64 -17.13 0.17
N GLU A 306 -18.59 -16.32 -0.32
CA GLU A 306 -18.78 -16.07 -1.75
C GLU A 306 -17.55 -15.41 -2.38
N LEU A 307 -16.95 -14.42 -1.73
CA LEU A 307 -15.70 -13.79 -2.19
C LEU A 307 -14.54 -14.77 -2.26
N LYS A 308 -14.36 -15.64 -1.25
CA LYS A 308 -13.34 -16.69 -1.24
C LYS A 308 -13.55 -17.66 -2.41
N GLN A 309 -14.79 -18.01 -2.74
CA GLN A 309 -15.09 -18.87 -3.89
C GLN A 309 -14.78 -18.20 -5.24
N GLN A 310 -15.11 -16.91 -5.36
CA GLN A 310 -14.80 -16.12 -6.56
C GLN A 310 -13.29 -15.83 -6.72
N GLU A 311 -12.54 -15.72 -5.62
CA GLU A 311 -11.08 -15.66 -5.61
C GLU A 311 -10.50 -16.93 -6.23
N GLN A 312 -10.91 -18.12 -5.77
CA GLN A 312 -10.44 -19.39 -6.31
C GLN A 312 -10.70 -19.54 -7.82
N GLN A 313 -11.85 -19.03 -8.30
CA GLN A 313 -12.15 -19.01 -9.73
C GLN A 313 -11.22 -18.07 -10.50
N LEU A 314 -11.00 -16.85 -10.00
CA LEU A 314 -10.10 -15.88 -10.61
C LEU A 314 -8.66 -16.42 -10.63
N ARG A 315 -8.20 -17.05 -9.54
CA ARG A 315 -6.88 -17.68 -9.45
C ARG A 315 -6.67 -18.71 -10.56
N LYS A 316 -7.67 -19.57 -10.81
CA LYS A 316 -7.63 -20.56 -11.91
C LYS A 316 -7.55 -19.92 -13.29
N ILE A 317 -8.19 -18.77 -13.50
CA ILE A 317 -8.11 -18.02 -14.76
C ILE A 317 -6.69 -17.45 -14.92
N LEU A 318 -6.16 -16.83 -13.87
CA LEU A 318 -4.82 -16.22 -13.88
C LEU A 318 -3.69 -17.23 -14.06
N ASP A 319 -3.83 -18.43 -13.49
CA ASP A 319 -2.88 -19.53 -13.64
C ASP A 319 -2.91 -20.15 -15.07
N ARG A 320 -3.94 -19.85 -15.89
CA ARG A 320 -4.08 -20.33 -17.28
C ARG A 320 -3.63 -19.32 -18.34
N MET A 321 -3.59 -18.04 -18.00
CA MET A 321 -2.96 -17.00 -18.82
C MET A 321 -1.46 -17.20 -18.83
#